data_AF-A0A938HT14-F1
#
_entry.id   AF-A0A938HT14-F1
#
_cell.length_a   1.000
_cell.length_b   1.000
_cell.length_c   1.000
_cell.angle_alpha   90.00
_cell.angle_beta   90.00
_cell.angle_gamma   90.00
#
_symmetry.space_group_name_H-M   'P 1'
#
loop_
_entity.id
_entity.type
_entity.pdbx_description
1 polymer ?
#
loop_
_entity_poly.entity_id
_entity_poly.type
_entity_poly.pdbx_seq_one_letter_code
_entity_poly.pdbx_strand_id
1 'polypeptide(L)'
;MMRALLVVAAIVLTLFAAACGGERGASAPQAVPAGGVEFPRPAAPPSVMPTPAPVWKEVTVERVASEEGEKAGYGLGAPGATSDLDDQVAERAALDRIIVRTVDIELKVEAVPQAMRDVSKLAAEFGGWVVSTEQTQKHRGFISIRVPAGRLDEALSQLRAMAAEVDSERTT
;
A
#
# COMPACT_ATOMS: atom_id res chain seq x y z
N MET A 1 -27.93 -1.82 42.46
CA MET A 1 -26.92 -1.46 41.43
C MET A 1 -25.78 -0.62 42.01
N MET A 2 -26.01 0.39 42.86
CA MET A 2 -24.94 1.17 43.54
C MET A 2 -23.99 0.37 44.45
N ARG A 3 -24.46 -0.73 45.05
CA ARG A 3 -23.60 -1.60 45.90
C ARG A 3 -22.52 -2.36 45.12
N ALA A 4 -22.79 -2.71 43.86
CA ALA A 4 -21.79 -3.35 42.99
C ALA A 4 -20.73 -2.34 42.52
N LEU A 5 -21.12 -1.07 42.32
CA LEU A 5 -20.22 0.00 41.92
C LEU A 5 -19.17 0.32 43.00
N LEU A 6 -19.57 0.28 44.28
CA LEU A 6 -18.67 0.52 45.42
C LEU A 6 -17.63 -0.60 45.61
N VAL A 7 -18.00 -1.86 45.34
CA VAL A 7 -17.09 -3.01 45.47
C VAL A 7 -16.05 -3.02 44.35
N VAL A 8 -16.45 -2.70 43.12
CA VAL A 8 -15.52 -2.62 41.97
C VAL A 8 -14.54 -1.45 42.15
N ALA A 9 -15.00 -0.30 42.63
CA ALA A 9 -14.13 0.84 42.92
C ALA A 9 -13.08 0.54 44.00
N ALA A 10 -13.45 -0.23 45.04
CA ALA A 10 -12.52 -0.63 46.10
C ALA A 10 -11.45 -1.62 45.60
N ILE A 11 -11.82 -2.55 44.71
CA ILE A 11 -10.89 -3.54 44.13
C ILE A 11 -9.86 -2.85 43.21
N VAL A 12 -10.32 -1.91 42.38
CA VAL A 12 -9.43 -1.14 41.48
C VAL A 12 -8.48 -0.24 42.27
N LEU A 13 -8.93 0.35 43.39
CA LEU A 13 -8.07 1.17 44.24
C LEU A 13 -6.98 0.36 44.96
N THR A 14 -7.24 -0.91 45.30
CA THR A 14 -6.25 -1.79 45.95
C THR A 14 -5.18 -2.34 45.00
N LEU A 15 -5.41 -2.36 43.68
CA LEU A 15 -4.46 -2.87 42.69
C LEU A 15 -3.40 -1.85 42.25
N PHE A 16 -3.58 -0.56 42.54
CA PHE A 16 -2.67 0.51 42.10
C PHE A 16 -1.51 0.80 43.08
N ALA A 17 -1.47 0.17 44.25
CA ALA A 17 -0.50 0.48 45.31
C ALA A 17 0.76 -0.41 45.35
N ALA A 18 0.98 -1.29 44.35
CA ALA A 18 2.07 -2.26 44.36
C ALA A 18 3.14 -2.08 43.25
N ALA A 19 3.28 -0.88 42.68
CA ALA A 19 4.30 -0.62 41.65
C ALA A 19 5.15 0.62 41.98
N CYS A 20 5.99 0.50 43.01
CA CYS A 20 7.17 1.34 43.20
C CYS A 20 8.34 0.42 43.54
N GLY A 21 9.34 0.34 42.66
CA GLY A 21 10.61 -0.31 42.95
C GLY A 21 11.23 -0.98 41.72
N GLY A 22 12.35 -0.44 41.25
CA GLY A 22 13.14 -1.07 40.18
C GLY A 22 14.09 -0.09 39.51
N GLU A 23 15.23 0.13 40.16
CA GLU A 23 16.20 1.18 39.89
C GLU A 23 17.02 0.90 38.62
N ARG A 24 17.43 1.98 37.96
CA ARG A 24 18.17 2.01 36.69
C ARG A 24 19.60 1.50 36.88
N GLY A 25 19.88 0.29 36.42
CA GLY A 25 21.26 -0.21 36.23
C GLY A 25 21.81 0.26 34.88
N ALA A 26 22.60 1.33 34.89
CA ALA A 26 23.40 1.75 33.74
C ALA A 26 24.66 0.88 33.66
N SER A 27 24.63 -0.17 32.85
CA SER A 27 25.84 -0.91 32.47
C SER A 27 26.50 -0.25 31.28
N ALA A 28 27.76 0.15 31.47
CA ALA A 28 28.62 0.72 30.43
C ALA A 28 28.78 -0.24 29.23
N PRO A 29 28.81 0.26 27.97
CA PRO A 29 29.16 -0.58 26.84
C PRO A 29 30.66 -0.86 26.87
N GLN A 30 31.03 -2.13 27.02
CA GLN A 30 32.40 -2.57 26.80
C GLN A 30 32.73 -2.46 25.30
N ALA A 31 33.87 -1.83 25.02
CA ALA A 31 34.41 -1.72 23.67
C ALA A 31 34.72 -3.10 23.10
N VAL A 32 34.06 -3.46 22.00
CA VAL A 32 34.31 -4.69 21.26
C VAL A 32 35.59 -4.47 20.43
N PRO A 33 36.62 -5.33 20.53
CA PRO A 33 37.80 -5.20 19.70
C PRO A 33 37.44 -5.43 18.23
N ALA A 34 37.99 -4.56 17.36
CA ALA A 34 37.88 -4.66 15.92
C ALA A 34 38.64 -5.89 15.41
N GLY A 35 37.99 -7.05 15.51
CA GLY A 35 38.37 -8.26 14.78
C GLY A 35 37.92 -8.10 13.34
N GLY A 36 38.87 -7.95 12.42
CA GLY A 36 38.63 -7.94 10.98
C GLY A 36 38.00 -9.26 10.56
N VAL A 37 36.69 -9.25 10.37
CA VAL A 37 35.98 -10.30 9.64
C VAL A 37 36.14 -9.99 8.15
N GLU A 38 37.06 -10.69 7.50
CA GLU A 38 37.14 -10.73 6.05
C GLU A 38 35.84 -11.40 5.55
N PHE A 39 34.91 -10.59 5.04
CA PHE A 39 33.68 -11.09 4.45
C PHE A 39 34.04 -11.85 3.17
N PRO A 40 33.73 -13.16 3.06
CA PRO A 40 33.96 -13.87 1.83
C PRO A 40 33.14 -13.21 0.72
N ARG A 41 33.82 -12.90 -0.39
CA ARG A 41 33.23 -12.28 -1.58
C ARG A 41 32.05 -13.15 -2.04
N PRO A 42 30.83 -12.60 -2.17
CA PRO A 42 29.69 -13.40 -2.58
C PRO A 42 29.96 -13.99 -3.97
N ALA A 43 29.76 -15.31 -4.09
CA ALA A 43 29.84 -16.00 -5.36
C ALA A 43 28.82 -15.40 -6.33
N ALA A 44 29.22 -15.27 -7.60
CA ALA A 44 28.36 -14.75 -8.65
C ALA A 44 27.04 -15.54 -8.69
N PRO A 45 25.87 -14.88 -8.79
CA PRO A 45 24.60 -15.59 -8.90
C PRO A 45 24.59 -16.45 -10.18
N PRO A 46 23.99 -17.64 -10.14
CA PRO A 46 23.83 -18.45 -11.34
C PRO A 46 23.01 -17.67 -12.37
N SER A 47 23.45 -17.69 -13.63
CA SER A 47 22.71 -17.11 -14.75
C SER A 47 21.32 -17.73 -14.80
N VAL A 48 20.31 -16.97 -14.38
CA VAL A 48 18.90 -17.34 -14.53
C VAL A 48 18.62 -17.31 -16.03
N MET A 49 18.38 -18.48 -16.63
CA MET A 49 17.91 -18.53 -18.01
C MET A 49 16.59 -17.74 -18.12
N PRO A 50 16.40 -16.90 -19.16
CA PRO A 50 15.17 -16.15 -19.31
C PRO A 50 14.00 -17.13 -19.44
N THR A 51 13.05 -17.03 -18.50
CA THR A 51 11.75 -17.71 -18.61
C THR A 51 11.06 -17.20 -19.87
N PRO A 52 10.54 -18.07 -20.76
CA PRO A 52 9.83 -17.62 -21.95
C PRO A 52 8.60 -16.80 -21.54
N ALA A 53 8.45 -15.62 -22.14
CA ALA A 53 7.29 -14.76 -21.92
C ALA A 53 5.99 -15.50 -22.31
N PRO A 54 4.88 -15.27 -21.59
CA PRO A 54 3.59 -15.84 -21.98
C PRO A 54 3.21 -15.29 -23.37
N VAL A 55 2.96 -16.19 -24.31
CA VAL A 55 2.41 -15.86 -25.62
C VAL A 55 0.91 -15.61 -25.45
N TRP A 56 0.52 -14.35 -25.44
CA TRP A 56 -0.88 -13.95 -25.49
C TRP A 56 -1.39 -14.21 -26.91
N LYS A 57 -2.42 -15.05 -27.06
CA LYS A 57 -3.11 -15.20 -28.35
C LYS A 57 -3.98 -13.97 -28.56
N GLU A 58 -3.59 -13.14 -29.52
CA GLU A 58 -4.41 -12.04 -30.00
C GLU A 58 -5.72 -12.61 -30.56
N VAL A 59 -6.83 -12.29 -29.90
CA VAL A 59 -8.15 -12.50 -30.46
C VAL A 59 -8.35 -11.42 -31.52
N THR A 60 -8.06 -11.75 -32.77
CA THR A 60 -8.43 -10.94 -33.92
C THR A 60 -9.96 -10.95 -34.03
N VAL A 61 -10.59 -9.87 -33.59
CA VAL A 61 -11.99 -9.62 -33.90
C VAL A 61 -12.05 -9.31 -35.40
N GLU A 62 -12.57 -10.25 -36.17
CA GLU A 62 -12.82 -10.08 -37.60
C GLU A 62 -13.88 -8.99 -37.77
N ARG A 63 -13.40 -7.77 -37.97
CA ARG A 63 -14.22 -6.62 -38.35
C ARG A 63 -14.68 -6.87 -39.77
N VAL A 64 -15.93 -7.30 -39.92
CA VAL A 64 -16.59 -7.40 -41.22
C VAL A 64 -16.50 -6.05 -41.90
N ALA A 65 -15.71 -6.03 -42.97
CA ALA A 65 -15.52 -4.87 -43.82
C ALA A 65 -16.83 -4.55 -44.55
N SER A 66 -17.23 -3.29 -44.49
CA SER A 66 -18.02 -2.65 -45.54
C SER A 66 -17.14 -1.53 -46.07
N GLU A 67 -16.75 -1.68 -47.33
CA GLU A 67 -15.88 -0.75 -48.06
C GLU A 67 -16.67 0.50 -48.47
N GLU A 68 -15.99 1.65 -48.47
CA GLU A 68 -15.98 2.69 -49.53
C GLU A 68 -15.71 4.10 -48.95
N GLY A 69 -14.81 4.85 -49.61
CA GLY A 69 -14.58 6.28 -49.42
C GLY A 69 -13.18 6.63 -48.88
N GLU A 70 -12.14 6.75 -49.70
CA GLU A 70 -11.80 7.92 -50.54
C GLU A 70 -10.77 8.85 -49.86
N LYS A 71 -9.78 9.26 -50.66
CA LYS A 71 -8.52 9.93 -50.30
C LYS A 71 -8.67 11.25 -49.55
N ALA A 72 -7.81 11.46 -48.55
CA ALA A 72 -7.22 12.76 -48.20
C ALA A 72 -5.82 12.46 -47.63
N GLY A 73 -4.72 12.81 -48.29
CA GLY A 73 -4.30 14.20 -48.50
C GLY A 73 -3.45 14.61 -47.30
N TYR A 74 -2.15 14.25 -47.28
CA TYR A 74 -1.19 14.75 -46.28
C TYR A 74 -0.95 16.23 -46.58
N GLY A 75 -1.81 17.10 -46.04
CA GLY A 75 -1.63 18.53 -46.07
C GLY A 75 -0.42 18.90 -45.22
N LEU A 76 0.63 19.41 -45.87
CA LEU A 76 1.66 20.22 -45.22
C LEU A 76 0.96 21.47 -44.68
N GLY A 77 0.60 21.44 -43.39
CA GLY A 77 -0.02 22.55 -42.68
C GLY A 77 0.92 23.76 -42.62
N ALA A 78 0.37 24.94 -42.91
CA ALA A 78 1.05 26.22 -42.83
C ALA A 78 1.57 26.51 -41.40
N PRO A 79 2.77 27.08 -41.23
CA PRO A 79 3.27 27.51 -39.94
C PRO A 79 2.49 28.75 -39.49
N GLY A 80 1.56 28.58 -38.55
CA GLY A 80 0.84 29.73 -37.95
C GLY A 80 -0.52 29.43 -37.32
N ALA A 81 -1.08 28.23 -37.49
CA ALA A 81 -2.40 27.87 -36.94
C ALA A 81 -2.35 26.88 -35.76
N THR A 82 -1.17 26.60 -35.20
CA THR A 82 -1.03 25.63 -34.10
C THR A 82 -0.98 26.29 -32.72
N SER A 83 -0.60 27.56 -32.60
CA SER A 83 -0.34 28.19 -31.29
C SER A 83 -1.55 28.14 -30.35
N ASP A 84 -2.75 28.48 -30.83
CA ASP A 84 -3.96 28.48 -29.97
C ASP A 84 -4.39 27.05 -29.55
N LEU A 85 -4.07 26.05 -30.37
CA LEU A 85 -4.33 24.64 -30.04
C LEU A 85 -3.25 24.10 -29.10
N ASP A 86 -1.99 24.48 -29.32
CA ASP A 86 -0.85 24.13 -28.50
C ASP A 86 -0.99 24.73 -27.08
N ASP A 87 -1.47 25.98 -26.99
CA ASP A 87 -1.74 26.67 -25.71
C ASP A 87 -2.91 26.03 -24.95
N GLN A 88 -4.00 25.67 -25.65
CA GLN A 88 -5.14 24.96 -25.03
C GLN A 88 -4.79 23.52 -24.61
N VAL A 89 -3.92 22.84 -25.36
CA VAL A 89 -3.42 21.51 -25.00
C VAL A 89 -2.47 21.61 -23.81
N ALA A 90 -1.61 22.63 -23.75
CA ALA A 90 -0.75 22.89 -22.60
C ALA A 90 -1.55 23.21 -21.33
N GLU A 91 -2.63 23.98 -21.43
CA GLU A 91 -3.52 24.30 -20.31
C GLU A 91 -4.28 23.07 -19.82
N ARG A 92 -4.83 22.24 -20.72
CA ARG A 92 -5.49 20.97 -20.33
C ARG A 92 -4.52 19.97 -19.72
N ALA A 93 -3.32 19.84 -20.28
CA ALA A 93 -2.27 18.99 -19.73
C ALA A 93 -1.80 19.47 -18.34
N ALA A 94 -1.88 20.77 -18.05
CA ALA A 94 -1.60 21.31 -16.73
C ALA A 94 -2.72 21.00 -15.70
N LEU A 95 -3.94 20.68 -16.14
CA LEU A 95 -5.07 20.34 -15.28
C LEU A 95 -5.19 18.83 -15.02
N ASP A 96 -4.76 17.96 -15.95
CA ASP A 96 -4.77 16.49 -15.81
C ASP A 96 -3.58 15.95 -14.98
N ARG A 97 -3.28 16.61 -13.85
CA ARG A 97 -2.25 16.11 -12.92
C ARG A 97 -2.83 15.01 -12.03
N ILE A 98 -2.28 13.80 -12.18
CA ILE A 98 -2.60 12.66 -11.31
C ILE A 98 -1.92 12.86 -9.96
N ILE A 99 -2.71 12.97 -8.89
CA ILE A 99 -2.21 12.96 -7.52
C ILE A 99 -2.21 11.51 -7.01
N VAL A 100 -1.02 10.99 -6.71
CA VAL A 100 -0.84 9.68 -6.07
C VAL A 100 -0.52 9.92 -4.60
N ARG A 101 -1.33 9.32 -3.71
CA ARG A 101 -1.09 9.32 -2.26
C ARG A 101 -0.66 7.91 -1.85
N THR A 102 0.39 7.80 -1.06
CA THR A 102 0.84 6.52 -0.50
C THR A 102 0.56 6.50 0.99
N VAL A 103 -0.02 5.41 1.48
CA VAL A 103 -0.28 5.22 2.91
C VAL A 103 0.25 3.86 3.36
N ASP A 104 1.14 3.90 4.35
CA ASP A 104 1.66 2.73 5.04
C ASP A 104 1.00 2.66 6.42
N ILE A 105 0.33 1.55 6.71
CA ILE A 105 -0.38 1.35 7.98
C ILE A 105 -0.07 -0.02 8.58
N GLU A 106 0.24 -0.05 9.87
CA GLU A 106 0.45 -1.26 10.66
C GLU A 106 -0.73 -1.47 11.59
N LEU A 107 -1.41 -2.60 11.42
CA LEU A 107 -2.65 -2.92 12.11
C LEU A 107 -2.49 -4.20 12.93
N LYS A 108 -2.93 -4.14 14.20
CA LYS A 108 -3.03 -5.30 15.06
C LYS A 108 -4.45 -5.87 14.97
N VAL A 109 -4.53 -7.14 14.60
CA VAL A 109 -5.78 -7.83 14.30
C VAL A 109 -5.85 -9.17 15.04
N GLU A 110 -7.06 -9.64 15.32
CA GLU A 110 -7.26 -10.91 16.02
C GLU A 110 -6.83 -12.13 15.18
N ALA A 111 -7.18 -12.12 13.88
CA ALA A 111 -6.91 -13.22 12.96
C ALA A 111 -6.42 -12.71 11.60
N VAL A 112 -5.11 -12.85 11.34
CA VAL A 112 -4.48 -12.39 10.09
C VAL A 112 -5.16 -12.93 8.82
N PRO A 113 -5.46 -14.24 8.68
CA PRO A 113 -6.08 -14.74 7.45
C PRO A 113 -7.47 -14.16 7.20
N GLN A 114 -8.21 -13.82 8.25
CA GLN A 114 -9.53 -13.22 8.14
C GLN A 114 -9.41 -11.74 7.77
N ALA A 115 -8.56 -10.99 8.48
CA ALA A 115 -8.29 -9.59 8.19
C ALA A 115 -7.84 -9.38 6.73
N MET A 116 -6.97 -10.23 6.19
CA MET A 116 -6.53 -10.10 4.79
C MET A 116 -7.69 -10.28 3.79
N ARG A 117 -8.64 -11.18 4.07
CA ARG A 117 -9.86 -11.33 3.24
C ARG A 117 -10.76 -10.11 3.36
N ASP A 118 -10.94 -9.60 4.57
CA ASP A 118 -11.80 -8.44 4.83
C ASP A 118 -11.22 -7.17 4.17
N VAL A 119 -9.91 -6.96 4.25
CA VAL A 119 -9.21 -5.87 3.53
C VAL A 119 -9.36 -6.02 2.01
N SER A 120 -9.26 -7.24 1.49
CA SER A 120 -9.44 -7.49 0.05
C SER A 120 -10.86 -7.14 -0.41
N LYS A 121 -11.86 -7.49 0.40
CA LYS A 121 -13.26 -7.13 0.14
C LYS A 121 -13.48 -5.63 0.22
N LEU A 122 -12.92 -4.99 1.24
CA LEU A 122 -12.99 -3.55 1.44
C LEU A 122 -12.42 -2.80 0.24
N ALA A 123 -11.25 -3.21 -0.25
CA ALA A 123 -10.64 -2.63 -1.44
C ALA A 123 -11.60 -2.68 -2.64
N ALA A 124 -12.23 -3.83 -2.89
CA ALA A 124 -13.21 -3.99 -3.97
C ALA A 124 -14.47 -3.10 -3.78
N GLU A 125 -14.98 -2.98 -2.55
CA GLU A 125 -16.12 -2.12 -2.22
C GLU A 125 -15.85 -0.63 -2.51
N PHE A 126 -14.60 -0.19 -2.37
CA PHE A 126 -14.17 1.17 -2.71
C PHE A 126 -13.72 1.34 -4.17
N GLY A 127 -13.97 0.36 -5.05
CA GLY A 127 -13.57 0.41 -6.46
C GLY A 127 -12.06 0.23 -6.69
N GLY A 128 -11.38 -0.33 -5.69
CA GLY A 128 -9.97 -0.68 -5.71
C GLY A 128 -9.71 -2.15 -5.98
N TRP A 129 -8.45 -2.55 -5.88
CA TRP A 129 -8.01 -3.94 -6.07
C TRP A 129 -6.77 -4.25 -5.23
N VAL A 130 -6.56 -5.55 -5.00
CA VAL A 130 -5.37 -6.07 -4.32
C VAL A 130 -4.23 -6.19 -5.34
N VAL A 131 -3.09 -5.60 -5.00
CA VAL A 131 -1.85 -5.68 -5.79
C VAL A 131 -1.04 -6.90 -5.37
N SER A 132 -0.89 -7.10 -4.06
CA SER A 132 -0.15 -8.24 -3.52
C SER A 132 -0.66 -8.63 -2.14
N THR A 133 -0.44 -9.90 -1.80
CA THR A 133 -0.73 -10.48 -0.50
C THR A 133 0.40 -11.45 -0.18
N GLU A 134 0.98 -11.30 0.99
CA GLU A 134 2.04 -12.16 1.50
C GLU A 134 1.79 -12.46 2.97
N GLN A 135 1.77 -13.74 3.34
CA GLN A 135 1.70 -14.15 4.74
C GLN A 135 3.06 -14.72 5.15
N THR A 136 3.88 -13.90 5.80
CA THR A 136 5.23 -14.31 6.21
C THR A 136 5.21 -15.25 7.43
N GLN A 137 4.22 -15.10 8.32
CA GLN A 137 4.08 -15.94 9.52
C GLN A 137 2.61 -16.20 9.85
N LYS A 138 2.34 -17.13 10.76
CA LYS A 138 0.97 -17.44 11.22
C LYS A 138 0.20 -16.21 11.70
N HIS A 139 0.91 -15.27 12.34
CA HIS A 139 0.34 -14.05 12.94
C HIS A 139 0.87 -12.75 12.31
N ARG A 140 1.44 -12.82 11.10
CA ARG A 140 1.91 -11.64 10.37
C ARG A 140 1.70 -11.79 8.87
N GLY A 141 1.16 -10.75 8.24
CA GLY A 141 0.99 -10.69 6.80
C GLY A 141 1.05 -9.24 6.31
N PHE A 142 1.30 -9.11 5.01
CA PHE A 142 1.35 -7.87 4.28
C PHE A 142 0.34 -7.93 3.14
N ILE A 143 -0.41 -6.86 2.98
CA ILE A 143 -1.36 -6.71 1.88
C ILE A 143 -1.18 -5.32 1.29
N SER A 144 -1.05 -5.25 -0.03
CA SER A 144 -0.98 -3.99 -0.76
C SER A 144 -2.23 -3.86 -1.62
N ILE A 145 -2.93 -2.74 -1.47
CA ILE A 145 -4.15 -2.43 -2.22
C ILE A 145 -4.04 -1.08 -2.91
N ARG A 146 -4.73 -0.93 -4.03
CA ARG A 146 -4.93 0.36 -4.70
C ARG A 146 -6.38 0.73 -4.62
N VAL A 147 -6.65 1.99 -4.27
CA VAL A 147 -7.99 2.56 -4.22
C VAL A 147 -8.01 3.91 -4.94
N PRO A 148 -9.15 4.33 -5.53
CA PRO A 148 -9.29 5.67 -6.08
C PRO A 148 -8.99 6.74 -5.02
N ALA A 149 -8.23 7.79 -5.40
CA ALA A 149 -7.76 8.82 -4.46
C ALA A 149 -8.91 9.52 -3.69
N GLY A 150 -10.05 9.74 -4.35
CA GLY A 150 -11.23 10.33 -3.71
C GLY A 150 -11.94 9.45 -2.68
N ARG A 151 -11.58 8.16 -2.58
CA ARG A 151 -12.13 7.21 -1.60
C ARG A 151 -11.09 6.73 -0.57
N LEU A 152 -9.85 7.24 -0.66
CA LEU A 152 -8.76 6.81 0.21
C LEU A 152 -9.07 7.06 1.69
N ASP A 153 -9.55 8.25 2.04
CA ASP A 153 -9.79 8.61 3.45
C ASP A 153 -10.92 7.77 4.08
N GLU A 154 -11.97 7.44 3.31
CA GLU A 154 -13.04 6.50 3.72
C GLU A 154 -12.50 5.08 3.92
N ALA A 155 -11.68 4.60 2.98
CA ALA A 155 -11.06 3.28 3.07
C ALA A 155 -10.15 3.16 4.31
N LEU A 156 -9.33 4.17 4.59
CA LEU A 156 -8.50 4.21 5.80
C LEU A 156 -9.32 4.21 7.08
N SER A 157 -10.44 4.93 7.11
CA SER A 157 -11.35 4.92 8.26
C SER A 157 -11.88 3.51 8.55
N GLN A 158 -12.26 2.77 7.51
CA GLN A 158 -12.75 1.40 7.69
C GLN A 158 -11.63 0.42 8.06
N LEU A 159 -10.43 0.60 7.51
CA LEU A 159 -9.24 -0.18 7.92
C LEU A 159 -8.97 -0.02 9.42
N ARG A 160 -9.04 1.21 9.95
CA ARG A 160 -8.89 1.47 11.39
C ARG A 160 -10.00 0.84 12.23
N ALA A 161 -11.23 0.83 11.74
CA ALA A 161 -12.37 0.24 12.46
C ALA A 161 -12.30 -1.29 12.56
N MET A 162 -11.62 -1.97 11.63
CA MET A 162 -11.40 -3.43 11.68
C MET A 162 -10.23 -3.84 12.59
N ALA A 163 -9.35 -2.91 12.93
CA ALA A 163 -8.17 -3.19 13.75
C ALA A 163 -8.52 -3.10 15.25
N ALA A 164 -7.90 -3.97 16.04
CA ALA A 164 -7.96 -3.85 17.50
C ALA A 164 -7.11 -2.68 17.99
N GLU A 165 -5.99 -2.42 17.30
CA GLU A 165 -5.04 -1.36 17.60
C GLU A 165 -4.31 -0.96 16.30
N VAL A 166 -3.95 0.31 16.18
CA VAL A 166 -3.16 0.85 15.06
C VAL A 166 -1.78 1.19 15.61
N ASP A 167 -0.76 0.45 15.18
CA ASP A 167 0.61 0.61 15.70
C ASP A 167 1.32 1.80 15.02
N SER A 168 1.09 1.99 13.73
CA SER A 168 1.70 3.08 12.94
C SER A 168 0.86 3.42 11.71
N GLU A 169 0.81 4.71 11.35
CA GLU A 169 0.23 5.18 10.09
C GLU A 169 1.10 6.31 9.52
N ARG A 170 1.48 6.20 8.24
CA ARG A 170 2.29 7.19 7.53
C ARG A 170 1.68 7.48 6.17
N THR A 171 1.61 8.76 5.81
CA THR A 171 1.16 9.21 4.49
C THR A 171 2.26 10.02 3.81
N THR A 172 2.51 9.78 2.53
CA THR A 172 3.45 10.52 1.68
C THR A 172 2.76 11.02 0.41
#